data_AF-A0A519UFB1-F1
#
_entry.id   AF-A0A519UFB1-F1
#
_cell.length_a   1.000
_cell.length_b   1.000
_cell.length_c   1.000
_cell.angle_alpha   90.00
_cell.angle_beta   90.00
_cell.angle_gamma   90.00
#
_symmetry.space_group_name_H-M   'P 1'
#
loop_
_entity.id
_entity.type
_entity.pdbx_description
1 polymer ?
#
loop_
_entity_poly.entity_id
_entity_poly.type
_entity_poly.pdbx_seq_one_letter_code
_entity_poly.pdbx_strand_id
1 'polypeptide(L)'
;MQFPAPLLAATLLLACSAPPAETTAVATAPTTSSQASTLLETFEAGSKGAYAPAPEALATGSWLFTEALIGSADEDHKDGAHAARLRTGGRLTMQFDAPAGVRRITILAAAYGHDGPSTWELWLSRDHGRTWQRNGQPQTAAGSALPGA
;
A
#
# COMPACT_ATOMS: atom_id res chain seq x y z
N MET A 1 13.15 -43.73 54.95
CA MET A 1 14.43 -43.52 55.66
C MET A 1 14.56 -42.02 55.88
N GLN A 2 14.75 -41.61 57.13
CA GLN A 2 14.52 -40.28 57.68
C GLN A 2 15.81 -39.77 58.37
N PHE A 3 15.92 -38.43 58.46
CA PHE A 3 16.82 -37.59 59.28
C PHE A 3 18.21 -37.19 58.70
N PRO A 4 18.83 -36.06 59.16
CA PRO A 4 18.26 -34.79 59.63
C PRO A 4 18.98 -33.52 59.10
N ALA A 5 18.41 -32.36 59.46
CA ALA A 5 18.93 -31.00 59.32
C ALA A 5 20.09 -30.65 60.30
N PRO A 6 20.81 -29.54 60.04
CA PRO A 6 21.00 -28.46 61.03
C PRO A 6 20.71 -27.07 60.39
N LEU A 7 19.93 -26.16 60.98
CA LEU A 7 20.10 -25.33 62.18
C LEU A 7 21.21 -24.26 62.06
N LEU A 8 20.88 -23.03 62.50
CA LEU A 8 21.59 -21.73 62.49
C LEU A 8 21.34 -20.84 61.26
N ALA A 9 21.05 -19.54 61.37
CA ALA A 9 20.81 -18.66 62.51
C ALA A 9 20.04 -17.43 62.02
N ALA A 10 19.22 -16.85 62.89
CA ALA A 10 18.47 -15.63 62.65
C ALA A 10 19.34 -14.39 62.84
N THR A 11 19.23 -13.44 61.91
CA THR A 11 19.58 -12.03 62.13
C THR A 11 18.45 -11.16 61.56
N LEU A 12 17.61 -10.63 62.46
CA LEU A 12 16.71 -9.53 62.15
C LEU A 12 17.55 -8.25 62.01
N LEU A 13 17.57 -7.68 60.80
CA LEU A 13 17.94 -6.30 60.58
C LEU A 13 16.65 -5.49 60.46
N LEU A 14 16.31 -4.78 61.52
CA LEU A 14 15.23 -3.80 61.56
C LEU A 14 15.77 -2.49 60.93
N ALA A 15 15.75 -2.41 59.60
CA ALA A 15 16.06 -1.19 58.88
C ALA A 15 14.75 -0.49 58.48
N CYS A 16 14.44 0.59 59.17
CA CYS A 16 13.35 1.49 58.84
C CYS A 16 13.90 2.55 57.87
N SER A 17 13.53 2.51 56.60
CA SER A 17 13.84 3.58 55.65
C SER A 17 12.78 3.67 54.55
N ALA A 18 11.94 4.70 54.69
CA ALA A 18 11.07 5.41 53.75
C ALA A 18 10.20 4.61 52.74
N PRO A 19 8.89 4.89 52.65
CA PRO A 19 8.07 4.38 51.57
C PRO A 19 8.59 4.94 50.23
N PRO A 20 8.72 4.11 49.17
CA PRO A 20 8.93 4.65 47.84
C PRO A 20 7.71 5.51 47.49
N ALA A 21 7.97 6.73 47.03
CA ALA A 21 6.94 7.57 46.45
C ALA A 21 6.29 6.79 45.30
N GLU A 22 5.04 6.39 45.48
CA GLU A 22 4.18 5.94 44.40
C GLU A 22 3.99 7.13 43.47
N THR A 23 4.90 7.25 42.50
CA THR A 23 4.67 8.07 41.33
C THR A 23 3.62 7.33 40.52
N THR A 24 2.36 7.72 40.68
CA THR A 24 1.30 7.42 39.73
C THR A 24 1.71 8.01 38.39
N ALA A 25 2.49 7.25 37.62
CA ALA A 25 2.73 7.55 36.22
C ALA A 25 1.37 7.47 35.53
N VAL A 26 0.80 8.63 35.24
CA VAL A 26 -0.32 8.74 34.31
C VAL A 26 0.19 8.13 33.01
N ALA A 27 -0.24 6.92 32.70
CA ALA A 27 0.02 6.28 31.43
C ALA A 27 -0.70 7.10 30.36
N THR A 28 -0.01 8.09 29.80
CA THR A 28 -0.40 8.71 28.54
C THR A 28 -0.27 7.61 27.49
N ALA A 29 -1.39 6.98 27.14
CA ALA A 29 -1.44 6.11 25.98
C ALA A 29 -0.91 6.91 24.78
N PRO A 30 0.06 6.39 24.01
CA PRO A 30 0.45 7.04 22.78
C PRO A 30 -0.77 6.98 21.84
N THR A 31 -1.46 8.10 21.68
CA THR A 31 -2.40 8.28 20.58
C THR A 31 -1.55 8.32 19.33
N THR A 32 -1.29 7.16 18.73
CA THR A 32 -0.76 7.09 17.37
C THR A 32 -1.79 7.75 16.48
N SER A 33 -1.54 9.01 16.10
CA SER A 33 -2.28 9.66 15.04
C SER A 33 -2.07 8.81 13.79
N SER A 34 -3.12 8.10 13.35
CA SER A 34 -3.13 7.43 12.07
C SER A 34 -3.12 8.52 11.00
N GLN A 35 -1.94 9.01 10.65
CA GLN A 35 -1.78 9.94 9.56
C GLN A 35 -2.30 9.24 8.30
N ALA A 36 -3.35 9.79 7.69
CA ALA A 36 -3.86 9.26 6.43
C ALA A 36 -2.76 9.42 5.38
N SER A 37 -2.16 8.31 4.96
CA SER A 37 -1.21 8.30 3.85
C SER A 37 -1.99 8.14 2.55
N THR A 38 -1.73 9.06 1.61
CA THR A 38 -2.25 8.96 0.25
C THR A 38 -1.26 8.16 -0.58
N LEU A 39 -1.75 7.14 -1.27
CA LEU A 39 -1.00 6.45 -2.31
C LEU A 39 -1.23 7.19 -3.63
N LEU A 40 -0.15 7.71 -4.23
CA LEU A 40 -0.16 8.36 -5.54
C LEU A 40 0.90 7.69 -6.41
N GLU A 41 0.47 7.03 -7.48
CA GLU A 41 1.34 6.46 -8.51
C GLU A 41 1.22 7.29 -9.79
N THR A 42 2.35 7.80 -10.27
CA THR A 42 2.44 8.64 -11.48
C THR A 42 3.14 7.95 -12.64
N PHE A 43 3.71 6.75 -12.43
CA PHE A 43 4.48 5.97 -13.40
C PHE A 43 5.83 6.58 -13.82
N GLU A 44 6.20 7.75 -13.30
CA GLU A 44 7.42 8.49 -13.66
C GLU A 44 8.73 7.76 -13.34
N ALA A 45 8.70 6.82 -12.39
CA ALA A 45 9.87 6.00 -12.03
C ALA A 45 10.05 4.78 -12.95
N GLY A 46 9.06 4.47 -13.79
CA GLY A 46 9.03 3.26 -14.60
C GLY A 46 9.72 3.41 -15.96
N SER A 47 10.14 2.27 -16.52
CA SER A 47 10.82 2.20 -17.82
C SER A 47 10.49 0.94 -18.64
N LYS A 48 9.63 0.04 -18.13
CA LYS A 48 9.23 -1.19 -18.82
C LYS A 48 8.64 -0.92 -20.22
N GLY A 49 9.39 -1.22 -21.28
CA GLY A 49 8.96 -0.96 -22.66
C GLY A 49 8.26 -2.11 -23.40
N ALA A 50 8.18 -3.31 -22.82
CA ALA A 50 7.59 -4.49 -23.48
C ALA A 50 6.20 -4.82 -22.92
N TYR A 51 5.33 -5.46 -23.71
CA TYR A 51 4.00 -5.89 -23.25
C TYR A 51 3.97 -7.19 -22.45
N ALA A 52 5.03 -8.00 -22.52
CA ALA A 52 5.11 -9.28 -21.80
C ALA A 52 4.95 -9.09 -20.27
N PRO A 53 4.37 -10.07 -19.55
CA PRO A 53 4.23 -10.01 -18.10
C PRO A 53 5.58 -9.79 -17.40
N ALA A 54 5.73 -8.70 -16.66
CA ALA A 54 6.89 -8.50 -15.79
C ALA A 54 6.57 -7.50 -14.65
N PRO A 55 7.19 -7.66 -13.48
CA PRO A 55 7.14 -6.65 -12.43
C PRO A 55 7.93 -5.41 -12.84
N GLU A 56 7.45 -4.23 -12.46
CA GLU A 56 8.15 -2.95 -12.53
C GLU A 56 8.20 -2.36 -11.11
N ALA A 57 9.38 -1.86 -10.70
CA ALA A 57 9.52 -1.13 -9.46
C ALA A 57 9.18 0.34 -9.70
N LEU A 58 8.10 0.82 -9.07
CA LEU A 58 7.63 2.20 -9.18
C LEU A 58 7.76 2.91 -7.83
N ALA A 59 7.42 4.20 -7.80
CA ALA A 59 7.55 5.04 -6.60
C ALA A 59 6.68 4.53 -5.44
N THR A 60 5.52 3.93 -5.73
CA THR A 60 4.63 3.40 -4.69
C THR A 60 4.95 1.97 -4.25
N GLY A 61 5.72 1.23 -5.04
CA GLY A 61 6.02 -0.18 -4.81
C GLY A 61 6.15 -0.97 -6.11
N SER A 62 6.18 -2.30 -6.01
CA SER A 62 6.24 -3.16 -7.20
C SER A 62 4.85 -3.40 -7.79
N TRP A 63 4.76 -3.27 -9.11
CA TRP A 63 3.53 -3.50 -9.88
C TRP A 63 3.79 -4.55 -10.96
N LEU A 64 2.91 -5.54 -11.09
CA LEU A 64 2.96 -6.49 -12.19
C LEU A 64 2.21 -5.91 -13.40
N PHE A 65 2.92 -5.74 -14.50
CA PHE A 65 2.38 -5.30 -15.78
C PHE A 65 2.18 -6.52 -16.67
N THR A 66 0.96 -6.76 -17.14
CA THR A 66 0.61 -7.81 -18.10
C THR A 66 -0.11 -7.18 -19.28
N GLU A 67 0.33 -7.44 -20.51
CA GLU A 67 -0.20 -6.77 -21.71
C GLU A 67 -0.22 -5.22 -21.52
N ALA A 68 0.83 -4.73 -20.87
CA ALA A 68 1.02 -3.34 -20.49
C ALA A 68 2.51 -2.95 -20.45
N LEU A 69 2.79 -1.68 -20.71
CA LEU A 69 4.12 -1.06 -20.66
C LEU A 69 4.06 0.34 -20.02
N ILE A 70 5.21 0.93 -19.75
CA ILE A 70 5.38 2.35 -19.43
C ILE A 70 5.56 3.11 -20.76
N GLY A 71 4.58 3.92 -21.10
CA GLY A 71 4.56 4.74 -22.30
C GLY A 71 5.13 6.12 -22.04
N SER A 72 5.71 6.73 -23.07
CA SER A 72 6.20 8.10 -23.10
C SER A 72 6.02 8.76 -24.47
N ALA A 73 5.25 8.14 -25.37
CA ALA A 73 5.01 8.66 -26.71
C ALA A 73 4.01 9.82 -26.66
N ASP A 74 3.91 10.60 -27.73
CA ASP A 74 2.97 11.72 -27.81
C ASP A 74 1.51 11.27 -27.72
N GLU A 75 1.21 10.05 -28.17
CA GLU A 75 -0.14 9.46 -28.08
C GLU A 75 -0.45 8.87 -26.69
N ASP A 76 0.53 8.80 -25.78
CA ASP A 76 0.25 8.54 -24.37
C ASP A 76 -0.24 9.83 -23.72
N HIS A 77 -1.51 9.81 -23.33
CA HIS A 77 -2.07 10.83 -22.46
C HIS A 77 -1.54 10.61 -21.04
N LYS A 78 -0.75 11.58 -20.57
CA LYS A 78 0.09 11.52 -19.39
C LYS A 78 0.01 12.82 -18.61
N ASP A 79 0.18 12.73 -17.30
CA ASP A 79 0.33 13.86 -16.37
C ASP A 79 1.78 13.83 -15.84
N GLY A 80 2.70 14.31 -16.69
CA GLY A 80 4.14 14.11 -16.54
C GLY A 80 4.78 13.63 -17.84
N ALA A 81 5.83 12.83 -17.75
CA ALA A 81 6.53 12.25 -18.90
C ALA A 81 6.10 10.80 -19.19
N HIS A 82 5.45 10.13 -18.23
CA HIS A 82 5.15 8.71 -18.33
C HIS A 82 3.69 8.39 -17.95
N ALA A 83 3.17 7.32 -18.54
CA ALA A 83 1.90 6.72 -18.15
C ALA A 83 1.94 5.21 -18.41
N ALA A 84 1.15 4.43 -17.67
CA ALA A 84 0.97 3.04 -18.03
C ALA A 84 0.08 2.92 -19.29
N ARG A 85 0.58 2.27 -20.34
CA ARG A 85 -0.18 1.96 -21.55
C ARG A 85 -0.59 0.51 -21.55
N LEU A 86 -1.88 0.25 -21.69
CA LEU A 86 -2.46 -1.09 -21.77
C LEU A 86 -2.99 -1.36 -23.18
N ARG A 87 -3.02 -2.63 -23.57
CA ARG A 87 -3.79 -3.11 -24.73
C ARG A 87 -4.84 -4.13 -24.30
N THR A 88 -5.54 -4.74 -25.26
CA THR A 88 -6.58 -5.76 -24.97
C THR A 88 -6.06 -6.84 -24.03
N GLY A 89 -6.77 -7.07 -22.92
CA GLY A 89 -6.36 -8.02 -21.87
C GLY A 89 -5.34 -7.47 -20.86
N GLY A 90 -4.93 -6.20 -21.01
CA GLY A 90 -4.03 -5.45 -20.15
C GLY A 90 -4.44 -5.42 -18.69
N ARG A 91 -3.47 -5.58 -17.79
CA ARG A 91 -3.64 -5.49 -16.34
C ARG A 91 -2.43 -4.84 -15.69
N LEU A 92 -2.70 -3.98 -14.70
CA LEU A 92 -1.75 -3.51 -13.71
C LEU A 92 -2.16 -4.09 -12.36
N THR A 93 -1.25 -4.77 -11.68
CA THR A 93 -1.53 -5.39 -10.37
C THR A 93 -0.54 -4.90 -9.34
N MET A 94 -1.03 -4.24 -8.28
CA MET A 94 -0.21 -3.89 -7.12
C MET A 94 0.27 -5.18 -6.43
N GLN A 95 1.57 -5.28 -6.18
CA GLN A 95 2.17 -6.40 -5.44
C GLN A 95 2.51 -6.01 -3.99
N PHE A 96 1.74 -5.07 -3.44
CA PHE A 96 1.86 -4.57 -2.08
C PHE A 96 0.49 -4.11 -1.59
N ASP A 97 0.35 -3.98 -0.26
CA ASP A 97 -0.89 -3.52 0.36
C ASP A 97 -0.99 -2.00 0.35
N ALA A 98 -2.17 -1.49 -0.01
CA ALA A 98 -2.49 -0.08 0.17
C ALA A 98 -2.58 0.26 1.68
N PRO A 99 -2.37 1.53 2.06
CA PRO A 99 -2.58 1.97 3.44
C PRO A 99 -3.98 1.63 3.97
N ALA A 100 -4.09 1.39 5.27
CA ALA A 100 -5.38 1.14 5.90
C ALA A 100 -6.33 2.34 5.71
N GLY A 101 -7.61 2.06 5.48
CA GLY A 101 -8.65 3.10 5.41
C GLY A 101 -8.78 3.82 4.07
N VAL A 102 -8.47 3.19 2.94
CA VAL A 102 -8.77 3.73 1.61
C VAL A 102 -10.27 3.99 1.47
N ARG A 103 -10.64 5.25 1.19
CA ARG A 103 -12.04 5.67 0.99
C ARG A 103 -12.35 6.19 -0.42
N ARG A 104 -11.31 6.50 -1.20
CA ARG A 104 -11.41 7.04 -2.55
C ARG A 104 -10.27 6.49 -3.39
N ILE A 105 -10.60 6.09 -4.61
CA ILE A 105 -9.65 5.71 -5.65
C ILE A 105 -9.97 6.60 -6.85
N THR A 106 -8.97 7.33 -7.31
CA THR A 106 -9.04 8.17 -8.51
C THR A 106 -8.08 7.60 -9.53
N ILE A 107 -8.54 7.42 -10.77
CA ILE A 107 -7.74 6.92 -11.88
C ILE A 107 -7.98 7.87 -13.06
N LEU A 108 -6.90 8.44 -13.59
CA LEU A 108 -6.94 9.17 -14.85
C LEU A 108 -6.69 8.18 -15.98
N ALA A 109 -7.57 8.16 -16.98
CA ALA A 109 -7.46 7.25 -18.11
C ALA A 109 -8.03 7.91 -19.38
N ALA A 110 -7.41 7.61 -20.51
CA ALA A 110 -7.83 8.05 -21.85
C ALA A 110 -7.57 6.92 -22.87
N ALA A 111 -8.14 7.04 -24.07
CA ALA A 111 -7.77 6.15 -25.17
C ALA A 111 -6.34 6.48 -25.66
N TYR A 112 -5.65 5.53 -26.28
CA TYR A 112 -4.33 5.78 -26.85
C TYR A 112 -4.46 6.63 -28.12
N GLY A 113 -3.80 7.79 -28.18
CA GLY A 113 -3.88 8.71 -29.32
C GLY A 113 -5.32 9.02 -29.73
N HIS A 114 -5.72 8.55 -30.92
CA HIS A 114 -7.06 8.71 -31.48
C HIS A 114 -7.85 7.39 -31.56
N ASP A 115 -7.43 6.37 -30.81
CA ASP A 115 -8.13 5.09 -30.76
C ASP A 115 -9.56 5.25 -30.26
N GLY A 116 -10.39 4.27 -30.63
CA GLY A 116 -11.75 4.17 -30.11
C GLY A 116 -11.78 3.97 -28.58
N PRO A 117 -12.96 4.18 -27.95
CA PRO A 117 -13.12 3.98 -26.52
C PRO A 117 -12.71 2.58 -26.07
N SER A 118 -12.05 2.50 -24.92
CA SER A 118 -11.65 1.25 -24.27
C SER A 118 -12.30 1.11 -22.90
N THR A 119 -12.70 -0.10 -22.53
CA THR A 119 -13.29 -0.39 -21.22
C THR A 119 -12.29 -1.03 -20.27
N TRP A 120 -12.37 -0.66 -18.99
CA TRP A 120 -11.54 -1.23 -17.93
C TRP A 120 -12.35 -1.45 -16.66
N GLU A 121 -11.82 -2.26 -15.74
CA GLU A 121 -12.48 -2.60 -14.49
C GLU A 121 -11.52 -2.41 -13.32
N LEU A 122 -12.04 -1.95 -12.19
CA LEU A 122 -11.30 -1.91 -10.94
C LEU A 122 -11.57 -3.20 -10.15
N TRP A 123 -10.51 -3.87 -9.73
CA TRP A 123 -10.58 -5.06 -8.88
C TRP A 123 -9.80 -4.79 -7.59
N LEU A 124 -10.35 -5.21 -6.45
CA LEU A 124 -9.74 -5.03 -5.14
C LEU A 124 -9.55 -6.37 -4.44
N SER A 125 -8.45 -6.50 -3.71
CA SER A 125 -8.18 -7.60 -2.79
C SER A 125 -8.32 -7.09 -1.36
N ARG A 126 -8.87 -7.93 -0.47
CA ARG A 126 -8.95 -7.68 0.98
C ARG A 126 -8.22 -8.73 1.82
N ASP A 127 -7.45 -9.61 1.17
CA ASP A 127 -6.84 -10.79 1.76
C ASP A 127 -5.37 -10.97 1.34
N HIS A 128 -4.68 -9.85 1.10
CA HIS A 128 -3.27 -9.78 0.67
C HIS A 128 -3.00 -10.44 -0.68
N GLY A 129 -3.90 -10.22 -1.65
CA GLY A 129 -3.73 -10.59 -3.06
C GLY A 129 -4.16 -12.01 -3.39
N ARG A 130 -4.75 -12.75 -2.44
CA ARG A 130 -5.18 -14.14 -2.65
C ARG A 130 -6.46 -14.20 -3.48
N THR A 131 -7.40 -13.30 -3.24
CA THR A 131 -8.63 -13.18 -4.01
C THR A 131 -8.91 -11.74 -4.40
N TRP A 132 -9.53 -11.57 -5.57
CA TRP A 132 -9.86 -10.26 -6.12
C TRP A 132 -11.34 -10.21 -6.47
N GLN A 133 -11.98 -9.10 -6.11
CA GLN A 133 -13.37 -8.84 -6.44
C GLN A 133 -13.49 -7.53 -7.19
N ARG A 134 -14.31 -7.54 -8.24
CA ARG A 134 -14.61 -6.34 -9.01
C ARG A 134 -15.34 -5.32 -8.15
N ASN A 135 -14.86 -4.07 -8.20
CA ASN A 135 -15.41 -2.96 -7.45
C ASN A 135 -16.01 -1.92 -8.40
N GLY A 136 -17.34 -1.76 -8.36
CA GLY A 136 -18.07 -0.85 -9.25
C GLY A 136 -18.33 -1.43 -10.64
N GLN A 137 -18.81 -0.61 -11.58
CA GLN A 137 -19.09 -0.99 -12.97
C GLN A 137 -17.86 -0.78 -13.88
N PRO A 138 -17.80 -1.35 -15.10
CA PRO A 138 -16.67 -1.09 -15.98
C PRO A 138 -16.70 0.39 -16.34
N GLN A 139 -15.53 1.00 -16.40
CA GLN A 139 -15.37 2.39 -16.81
C GLN A 139 -14.94 2.42 -18.27
N THR A 140 -15.27 3.51 -18.96
CA THR A 140 -14.85 3.74 -20.34
C THR A 140 -13.84 4.86 -20.38
N ALA A 141 -12.64 4.57 -20.89
CA ALA A 141 -11.67 5.57 -21.27
C ALA A 141 -11.95 5.96 -22.73
N ALA A 142 -12.22 7.24 -22.97
CA ALA A 142 -12.51 7.78 -24.29
C ALA A 142 -11.87 9.15 -24.45
N GLY A 143 -11.69 9.58 -25.70
CA GLY A 143 -11.06 10.86 -26.03
C GLY A 143 -9.54 10.81 -25.91
N SER A 144 -8.93 11.88 -26.43
CA SER A 144 -7.48 12.04 -26.54
C SER A 144 -6.95 13.01 -25.47
N ALA A 145 -7.48 12.95 -24.25
CA ALA A 145 -7.03 13.77 -23.13
C ALA A 145 -7.45 13.14 -21.80
N LEU A 146 -6.67 13.39 -20.74
CA LEU A 146 -7.06 13.00 -19.38
C LEU A 146 -8.25 13.88 -18.92
N PRO A 147 -9.28 13.30 -18.27
CA PRO A 147 -10.38 14.09 -17.74
C PRO A 147 -9.89 15.07 -16.65
N GLY A 148 -9.88 16.37 -16.96
CA GLY A 148 -9.64 17.46 -16.00
C GLY A 148 -8.18 17.64 -15.56
N ALA A 149 -7.30 17.96 -16.50
CA ALA A 149 -6.05 18.67 -16.20
C ALA A 149 -6.33 20.15 -15.85
#